data_AF-A0A3S9CGB9-F1
#
_entry.id   AF-A0A3S9CGB9-F1
#
_cell.length_a   1.000
_cell.length_b   1.000
_cell.length_c   1.000
_cell.angle_alpha   90.00
_cell.angle_beta   90.00
_cell.angle_gamma   90.00
#
_symmetry.space_group_name_H-M   'P 1'
#
loop_
_entity.id
_entity.type
_entity.pdbx_description
1 polymer ?
#
loop_
_entity_poly.entity_id
_entity_poly.type
_entity_poly.pdbx_seq_one_letter_code
_entity_poly.pdbx_strand_id
1 'polypeptide(L)'
;MGIESLLVFIIIGAIAGWLAGLIVKGFGFGLVGNIVVGIVGALIAGWLFPRLGFTIGGGIFAAIIHSTIGAVILLVLIKLVKQA
;
A
#
# COMPACT_ATOMS: atom_id res chain seq x y z
N MET A 1 -14.74 -13.36 -8.40
CA MET A 1 -13.69 -12.40 -8.74
C MET A 1 -13.23 -12.70 -10.16
N GLY A 2 -13.37 -11.77 -11.10
CA GLY A 2 -12.91 -11.95 -12.49
C GLY A 2 -11.47 -11.49 -12.69
N ILE A 3 -10.87 -11.81 -13.83
CA ILE A 3 -9.50 -11.39 -14.18
C ILE A 3 -9.36 -9.86 -14.13
N GLU A 4 -10.41 -9.12 -14.51
CA GLU A 4 -10.47 -7.66 -14.44
C GLU A 4 -10.24 -7.13 -13.01
N SER A 5 -10.84 -7.76 -12.01
CA SER A 5 -10.65 -7.37 -10.60
C SER A 5 -9.22 -7.61 -10.10
N LEU A 6 -8.54 -8.64 -10.64
CA LEU A 6 -7.14 -8.91 -10.31
C LEU A 6 -6.21 -7.88 -10.95
N LEU A 7 -6.45 -7.52 -12.22
CA LEU A 7 -5.68 -6.48 -12.90
C LEU A 7 -5.83 -5.13 -12.20
N VAL A 8 -7.05 -4.73 -11.85
CA VAL A 8 -7.31 -3.50 -11.09
C VAL A 8 -6.59 -3.53 -9.74
N PHE A 9 -6.61 -4.66 -9.03
CA PHE A 9 -5.90 -4.82 -7.75
C PHE A 9 -4.38 -4.63 -7.90
N ILE A 10 -3.78 -5.22 -8.94
CA ILE A 10 -2.34 -5.07 -9.23
C ILE A 10 -2.00 -3.62 -9.57
N ILE A 11 -2.82 -2.95 -10.39
CA ILE A 11 -2.63 -1.54 -10.75
C ILE A 11 -2.70 -0.65 -9.51
N ILE A 12 -3.70 -0.87 -8.64
CA ILE A 12 -3.84 -0.15 -7.37
C ILE A 12 -2.60 -0.36 -6.51
N GLY A 13 -2.13 -1.60 -6.36
CA GLY A 13 -0.90 -1.91 -5.64
C GLY A 13 0.33 -1.21 -6.21
N ALA A 14 0.49 -1.21 -7.54
CA ALA A 14 1.59 -0.53 -8.23
C ALA A 14 1.61 0.98 -7.91
N ILE A 15 0.45 1.63 -8.04
CA ILE A 15 0.31 3.07 -7.78
C ILE A 15 0.56 3.36 -6.30
N ALA A 16 -0.04 2.60 -5.40
CA ALA A 16 0.08 2.81 -3.96
C ALA A 16 1.52 2.60 -3.45
N GLY A 17 2.20 1.55 -3.89
CA GLY A 17 3.59 1.31 -3.49
C GLY A 17 4.55 2.35 -4.07
N TRP A 18 4.29 2.85 -5.28
CA TRP A 18 5.05 3.96 -5.85
C TRP A 18 4.86 5.24 -5.05
N LEU A 19 3.60 5.61 -4.74
CA LEU A 19 3.27 6.76 -3.91
C LEU A 19 3.91 6.66 -2.52
N ALA A 20 3.85 5.48 -1.90
CA ALA A 20 4.49 5.24 -0.61
C ALA A 20 6.01 5.42 -0.67
N GLY A 21 6.67 4.95 -1.73
CA GLY A 21 8.10 5.17 -1.96
C GLY A 21 8.47 6.65 -2.15
N LEU A 22 7.61 7.44 -2.79
CA LEU A 22 7.79 8.89 -2.89
C LEU A 22 7.65 9.59 -1.53
N ILE A 23 6.70 9.15 -0.70
CA ILE A 23 6.47 9.70 0.65
C ILE A 23 7.64 9.34 1.57
N VAL A 24 8.06 8.07 1.57
CA VAL A 24 9.14 7.57 2.42
C VAL A 24 10.47 7.68 1.67
N LYS A 25 11.16 8.82 1.85
CA LYS A 25 12.49 9.07 1.25
C LYS A 25 13.47 7.93 1.53
N GLY A 26 14.11 7.45 0.46
CA GLY A 26 15.13 6.39 0.47
C GLY A 26 14.67 5.06 -0.13
N PHE A 27 13.43 4.97 -0.61
CA PHE A 27 12.89 3.75 -1.23
C PHE A 27 12.44 4.00 -2.67
N GLY A 28 12.86 3.11 -3.58
CA GLY A 28 12.48 3.10 -4.98
C GLY A 28 12.64 1.70 -5.53
N PHE A 29 11.57 0.89 -5.49
CA PHE A 29 11.66 -0.55 -5.74
C PHE A 29 11.35 -0.95 -7.20
N GLY A 30 11.25 0.00 -8.12
CA GLY A 30 10.76 -0.23 -9.48
C GLY A 30 9.31 -0.74 -9.52
N LEU A 31 8.83 -1.11 -10.70
CA LEU A 31 7.43 -1.52 -10.89
C LEU A 31 7.03 -2.71 -10.02
N VAL A 32 7.82 -3.79 -10.07
CA VAL A 32 7.52 -5.05 -9.36
C VAL A 32 7.53 -4.83 -7.85
N GLY A 33 8.54 -4.14 -7.33
CA GLY A 33 8.62 -3.90 -5.90
C GLY A 33 7.53 -2.95 -5.39
N ASN A 34 7.13 -1.95 -6.19
CA ASN A 34 5.98 -1.10 -5.86
C ASN A 34 4.68 -1.90 -5.79
N ILE A 35 4.46 -2.84 -6.73
CA ILE A 35 3.30 -3.75 -6.67
C ILE A 35 3.32 -4.55 -5.37
N VAL A 36 4.44 -5.19 -5.04
CA VAL A 36 4.57 -6.01 -3.82
C VAL A 36 4.33 -5.17 -2.57
N VAL A 37 4.99 -4.02 -2.46
CA VAL A 37 4.85 -3.10 -1.33
C VAL A 37 3.40 -2.61 -1.19
N GLY A 38 2.75 -2.26 -2.29
CA GLY A 38 1.35 -1.84 -2.29
C GLY A 38 0.38 -2.94 -1.86
N ILE A 39 0.59 -4.17 -2.32
CA ILE A 39 -0.22 -5.34 -1.93
C ILE A 39 -0.04 -5.62 -0.43
N VAL A 40 1.20 -5.72 0.05
CA VAL A 40 1.48 -5.98 1.48
C VAL A 40 0.96 -4.84 2.34
N GLY A 41 1.12 -3.59 1.88
CA GLY A 41 0.56 -2.41 2.50
C GLY A 41 -0.97 -2.46 2.61
N ALA A 42 -1.67 -2.87 1.55
CA ALA A 42 -3.13 -3.03 1.58
C ALA A 42 -3.59 -4.05 2.63
N LEU A 43 -2.85 -5.15 2.81
CA LEU A 43 -3.13 -6.13 3.86
C LEU A 43 -2.95 -5.53 5.26
N ILE A 44 -1.89 -4.75 5.46
CA ILE A 44 -1.62 -4.06 6.73
C ILE A 44 -2.72 -3.05 7.05
N ALA A 45 -3.11 -2.21 6.08
CA ALA A 45 -4.18 -1.25 6.26
C ALA A 45 -5.53 -1.92 6.53
N GLY A 46 -5.86 -2.98 5.78
CA GLY A 46 -7.10 -3.74 5.97
C GLY A 46 -7.21 -4.39 7.35
N TRP A 47 -6.07 -4.75 7.95
CA TRP A 47 -6.04 -5.24 9.33
C TRP A 47 -6.07 -4.09 10.35
N LEU A 48 -5.35 -2.99 10.11
CA LEU A 48 -5.17 -1.92 11.07
C LEU A 48 -6.38 -0.97 11.17
N PHE A 49 -6.95 -0.56 10.04
CA PHE A 49 -7.95 0.50 9.99
C PHE A 49 -9.26 0.16 10.70
N PRO A 50 -9.82 -1.07 10.57
CA PRO A 50 -11.01 -1.44 11.32
C PRO A 50 -10.80 -1.39 12.84
N ARG A 51 -9.59 -1.70 13.32
CA ARG A 51 -9.24 -1.64 14.75
C ARG A 51 -9.14 -0.22 15.28
N LEU A 52 -8.83 0.74 14.40
CA LEU A 52 -8.78 2.16 14.72
C LEU A 52 -10.15 2.84 14.58
N GLY A 53 -11.21 2.10 14.25
CA GLY A 53 -12.53 2.66 13.95
C GLY A 53 -12.55 3.51 12.67
N PHE A 54 -11.56 3.34 11.78
CA PHE A 54 -11.41 4.14 10.58
C PHE A 54 -11.94 3.38 9.37
N THR A 55 -12.94 3.94 8.69
CA THR A 55 -13.49 3.38 7.46
C THR A 55 -13.46 4.44 6.37
N ILE A 56 -12.46 4.37 5.49
CA ILE A 56 -12.55 5.06 4.19
C ILE A 56 -13.56 4.27 3.37
N GLY A 57 -14.50 4.94 2.71
CA GLY A 57 -15.60 4.32 1.98
C GLY A 57 -15.18 3.35 0.86
N GLY A 58 -16.12 2.97 -0.01
CA GLY A 58 -15.87 2.05 -1.12
C GLY A 58 -15.23 2.72 -2.35
N GLY A 59 -14.69 1.88 -3.24
CA GLY A 59 -14.27 2.28 -4.59
C GLY A 59 -12.75 2.34 -4.80
N ILE A 60 -12.35 2.59 -6.04
CA ILE A 60 -10.95 2.55 -6.49
C ILE A 60 -10.10 3.59 -5.75
N PHE A 61 -10.60 4.82 -5.59
CA PHE A 61 -9.88 5.88 -4.87
C PHE A 61 -9.63 5.51 -3.41
N ALA A 62 -10.63 4.99 -2.72
CA ALA A 62 -10.49 4.55 -1.33
C ALA A 62 -9.49 3.39 -1.19
N ALA A 63 -9.47 2.47 -2.16
CA ALA A 63 -8.52 1.35 -2.20
C ALA A 63 -7.08 1.84 -2.40
N ILE A 64 -6.85 2.82 -3.29
CA ILE A 64 -5.52 3.43 -3.48
C ILE A 64 -5.07 4.10 -2.19
N ILE A 65 -5.94 4.89 -1.54
CA ILE A 65 -5.58 5.58 -0.29
C ILE A 65 -5.27 4.57 0.83
N HIS A 66 -6.12 3.57 1.06
CA HIS A 66 -5.89 2.51 2.04
C HIS A 66 -4.56 1.81 1.80
N SER A 67 -4.34 1.34 0.57
CA SER A 67 -3.11 0.63 0.19
C SER A 67 -1.88 1.51 0.35
N THR A 68 -1.98 2.80 0.01
CA THR A 68 -0.87 3.76 0.15
C THR A 68 -0.51 3.97 1.62
N ILE A 69 -1.49 4.19 2.49
CA ILE A 69 -1.22 4.41 3.92
C ILE A 69 -0.59 3.17 4.53
N GLY A 70 -1.13 1.99 4.25
CA GLY A 70 -0.54 0.74 4.73
C GLY A 70 0.88 0.50 4.20
N ALA A 71 1.13 0.85 2.94
CA ALA A 71 2.47 0.78 2.34
C ALA A 71 3.44 1.78 2.99
N VAL A 72 3.00 2.99 3.30
CA VAL A 72 3.80 3.98 4.04
C VAL A 72 4.16 3.44 5.42
N ILE A 73 3.21 2.87 6.15
CA ILE A 73 3.45 2.24 7.46
C ILE A 73 4.51 1.14 7.32
N LEU A 74 4.35 0.24 6.34
CA LEU A 74 5.32 -0.83 6.06
C LEU A 74 6.73 -0.28 5.81
N LEU A 75 6.87 0.70 4.91
CA LEU A 75 8.17 1.25 4.55
C LEU A 75 8.82 2.01 5.71
N VAL A 76 8.03 2.73 6.51
CA VAL A 76 8.54 3.40 7.72
C VAL A 76 9.06 2.36 8.73
N LEU A 77 8.32 1.27 8.97
CA LEU A 77 8.78 0.20 9.86
C LEU A 77 10.08 -0.44 9.37
N ILE A 78 10.18 -0.74 8.06
CA ILE A 78 11.40 -1.26 7.45
C ILE A 78 12.56 -0.28 7.63
N LYS A 79 12.31 1.02 7.42
CA LYS A 79 13.33 2.06 7.59
C LYS A 79 13.85 2.11 9.02
N LEU A 80 12.95 2.09 10.00
CA LEU A 80 13.31 2.13 11.42
C LEU A 80 14.17 0.93 11.80
N VAL A 81 13.79 -0.27 11.37
CA VAL A 81 14.57 -1.50 11.66
C VAL A 81 15.93 -1.48 10.99
N LYS A 82 16.04 -0.95 9.76
CA LYS A 82 17.32 -0.87 9.03
C LYS A 82 18.27 0.20 9.59
N GLN A 83 17.76 1.18 10.32
CA GLN A 83 18.57 2.23 10.95
C GLN A 83 19.01 1.90 12.38
N ALA A 84 18.48 0.84 12.99
CA ALA A 84 18.88 0.32 14.30
C ALA A 84 20.02 -0.69 14.17
#